data_AF-A0A7Y4WNX9-F1
#
_entry.id   AF-A0A7Y4WNX9-F1
#
_cell.length_a   1.000
_cell.length_b   1.000
_cell.length_c   1.000
_cell.angle_alpha   90.00
_cell.angle_beta   90.00
_cell.angle_gamma   90.00
#
_symmetry.space_group_name_H-M   'P 1'
#
loop_
_entity.id
_entity.type
_entity.pdbx_description
1 polymer ?
#
loop_
_entity_poly.entity_id
_entity_poly.type
_entity_poly.pdbx_seq_one_letter_code
_entity_poly.pdbx_strand_id
1 'polypeptide(L)'
;MMREIGGSSIEEFNMMIARQTAAALCLSPEDDEDRRTKTAAAALVALMGIAPRSEVEGMMAAQLVACHNAAMECFRRAAHPAQKEPVRAENLAHAGRLSRATAALVESLDRRRGEGAPKKVIVEHRVVREPALDVSPASAPRIPAPQAPAPHKGNGHGKGHALNGHAAPNGAALR
;
A
#
# COMPACT_ATOMS: atom_id res chain seq x y z
N MET A 1 20.24 -10.79 0.64
CA MET A 1 20.55 -9.72 -0.35
C MET A 1 19.46 -9.66 -1.43
N MET A 2 18.23 -10.15 -1.13
CA MET A 2 17.14 -10.25 -2.11
C MET A 2 15.89 -9.42 -1.78
N ARG A 3 15.99 -8.44 -0.87
CA ARG A 3 14.83 -7.62 -0.46
C ARG A 3 14.15 -6.94 -1.66
N GLU A 4 14.92 -6.57 -2.68
CA GLU A 4 14.43 -5.91 -3.89
C GLU A 4 13.51 -6.80 -4.74
N ILE A 5 13.53 -8.13 -4.54
CA ILE A 5 12.71 -9.08 -5.30
C ILE A 5 11.33 -9.28 -4.66
N GLY A 6 11.27 -9.52 -3.35
CA GLY A 6 10.03 -9.86 -2.63
C GLY A 6 9.54 -8.79 -1.65
N GLY A 7 10.32 -7.73 -1.40
CA GLY A 7 10.00 -6.67 -0.46
C GLY A 7 10.17 -7.03 1.02
N SER A 8 10.52 -8.28 1.32
CA SER A 8 10.68 -8.78 2.69
C SER A 8 12.12 -8.65 3.19
N SER A 9 12.29 -8.50 4.50
CA SER A 9 13.58 -8.71 5.16
C SER A 9 13.94 -10.19 5.32
N ILE A 10 13.00 -11.10 5.07
CA ILE A 10 13.19 -12.56 5.17
C ILE A 10 13.68 -13.10 3.83
N GLU A 11 14.89 -13.66 3.80
CA GLU A 11 15.51 -14.13 2.56
C GLU A 11 14.77 -15.33 1.97
N GLU A 12 14.26 -16.24 2.81
CA GLU A 12 13.49 -17.42 2.38
C GLU A 12 12.21 -17.02 1.64
N PHE A 13 11.56 -15.94 2.10
CA PHE A 13 10.38 -15.39 1.43
C PHE A 13 10.75 -14.85 0.04
N ASN A 14 11.82 -14.05 -0.04
CA ASN A 14 12.27 -13.48 -1.31
C ASN A 14 12.67 -14.58 -2.31
N MET A 15 13.34 -15.63 -1.83
CA MET A 15 13.73 -16.77 -2.65
C MET A 15 12.53 -17.62 -3.09
N MET A 16 11.52 -17.79 -2.23
CA MET A 16 10.26 -18.42 -2.61
C MET A 16 9.56 -17.64 -3.72
N ILE A 17 9.43 -16.32 -3.60
CA ILE A 17 8.83 -15.46 -4.62
C ILE A 17 9.59 -15.54 -5.94
N ALA A 18 10.93 -15.48 -5.90
CA ALA A 18 11.78 -15.61 -7.07
C ALA A 18 11.53 -16.94 -7.81
N ARG A 19 11.53 -18.07 -7.08
CA ARG A 19 11.31 -19.41 -7.64
C ARG A 19 9.92 -19.56 -8.22
N GLN A 20 8.88 -19.13 -7.50
CA GLN A 20 7.49 -19.22 -7.96
C GLN A 20 7.29 -18.38 -9.22
N THR A 21 7.86 -17.17 -9.28
CA THR A 21 7.76 -16.31 -10.45
C THR A 21 8.46 -16.94 -11.65
N ALA A 22 9.68 -17.45 -11.49
CA ALA A 22 10.41 -18.12 -12.56
C ALA A 22 9.70 -19.38 -13.07
N ALA A 23 9.13 -20.18 -12.16
CA ALA A 23 8.39 -21.39 -12.49
C ALA A 23 7.06 -21.12 -13.22
N ALA A 24 6.49 -19.92 -13.07
CA ALA A 24 5.24 -19.52 -13.73
C ALA A 24 5.44 -18.96 -15.15
N LEU A 25 6.68 -18.83 -15.63
CA LEU A 25 6.97 -18.28 -16.96
C LEU A 25 6.59 -19.28 -18.07
N CYS A 26 6.16 -18.75 -19.20
CA CYS A 26 5.79 -19.55 -20.37
C CYS A 26 7.03 -20.02 -21.14
N LEU A 27 7.69 -21.06 -20.62
CA LEU A 27 8.81 -21.75 -21.27
C LEU A 27 8.34 -23.06 -21.89
N SER A 28 8.87 -23.41 -23.06
CA SER A 28 8.69 -24.73 -23.68
C SER A 28 9.68 -25.73 -23.08
N PRO A 29 9.32 -27.02 -22.98
CA PRO A 29 10.29 -28.09 -22.68
C PRO A 29 11.45 -28.16 -23.67
N GLU A 30 11.29 -27.59 -24.86
CA GLU A 30 12.33 -27.53 -25.91
C GLU A 30 13.26 -26.32 -25.79
N ASP A 31 12.96 -25.36 -24.91
CA ASP A 31 13.85 -24.24 -24.62
C ASP A 31 15.21 -24.74 -24.13
N ASP A 32 16.29 -24.21 -24.70
CA ASP A 32 17.64 -24.43 -24.18
C ASP A 32 17.85 -23.75 -22.81
N GLU A 33 18.89 -24.21 -22.09
CA GLU A 33 19.17 -23.75 -20.73
C GLU A 33 19.49 -22.25 -20.68
N ASP A 34 20.15 -21.73 -21.72
CA ASP A 34 20.47 -20.32 -21.87
C ASP A 34 19.21 -19.46 -21.96
N ARG A 35 18.22 -19.88 -22.76
CA ARG A 35 16.95 -19.18 -22.94
C ARG A 35 16.12 -19.23 -21.66
N ARG A 36 16.10 -20.38 -20.97
CA ARG A 36 15.44 -20.51 -19.66
C ARG A 36 16.08 -19.59 -18.63
N THR A 37 17.40 -19.60 -18.52
CA THR A 37 18.16 -18.78 -17.58
C THR A 37 17.95 -17.29 -17.84
N LYS A 38 18.04 -16.84 -19.10
CA LYS A 38 17.82 -15.44 -19.47
C LYS A 38 16.38 -15.00 -19.20
N THR A 39 15.40 -15.86 -19.45
CA THR A 39 13.98 -15.56 -19.20
C THR A 39 13.68 -15.47 -17.70
N ALA A 40 14.22 -16.39 -16.89
CA ALA A 40 14.12 -16.32 -15.44
C ALA A 40 14.80 -15.06 -14.89
N ALA A 41 16.01 -14.74 -15.36
CA ALA A 41 16.73 -13.53 -14.95
C ALA A 41 15.94 -12.25 -15.31
N ALA A 42 15.35 -12.18 -16.50
CA ALA A 42 14.52 -11.05 -16.91
C ALA A 42 13.28 -10.87 -16.01
N ALA A 43 12.65 -11.96 -15.58
CA ALA A 43 11.53 -11.90 -14.64
C ALA A 43 11.96 -11.38 -13.25
N LEU A 44 13.14 -11.77 -12.77
CA LEU A 44 13.68 -11.23 -11.51
C LEU A 44 14.03 -9.75 -11.63
N VAL A 45 14.61 -9.33 -12.76
CA VAL A 45 14.84 -7.91 -13.06
C VAL A 45 13.52 -7.13 -13.10
N ALA A 46 12.45 -7.71 -13.64
CA ALA A 46 11.12 -7.10 -13.63
C ALA A 46 10.59 -6.93 -12.19
N LEU A 47 10.76 -7.93 -11.31
CA LEU A 47 10.42 -7.81 -9.89
C LEU A 47 11.21 -6.68 -9.21
N MET A 48 12.52 -6.62 -9.44
CA MET A 48 13.37 -5.55 -8.91
C MET A 48 12.92 -4.17 -9.41
N GLY A 49 12.53 -4.06 -10.69
CA GLY A 49 12.00 -2.83 -11.27
C GLY A 49 10.65 -2.39 -10.70
N ILE A 50 9.79 -3.34 -10.32
CA ILE A 50 8.54 -3.05 -9.60
C ILE A 50 8.84 -2.52 -8.18
N ALA A 51 9.97 -2.93 -7.60
CA ALA A 51 10.46 -2.55 -6.27
C ALA A 51 9.41 -2.76 -5.16
N PRO A 52 9.01 -4.01 -4.85
CA PRO A 52 8.08 -4.31 -3.77
C PRO A 52 8.56 -3.78 -2.42
N ARG A 53 7.66 -3.14 -1.66
CA ARG A 53 7.98 -2.54 -0.34
C ARG A 53 7.57 -3.39 0.85
N SER A 54 6.85 -4.49 0.61
CA SER A 54 6.37 -5.45 1.61
C SER A 54 6.12 -6.82 0.96
N GLU A 55 5.96 -7.86 1.77
CA GLU A 55 5.66 -9.22 1.34
C GLU A 55 4.44 -9.27 0.41
N VAL A 56 3.38 -8.53 0.74
CA VAL A 56 2.15 -8.48 -0.07
C VAL A 56 2.40 -7.82 -1.43
N GLU A 57 3.24 -6.78 -1.48
CA GLU A 57 3.68 -6.22 -2.77
C GLU A 57 4.51 -7.23 -3.56
N GLY A 58 5.34 -8.04 -2.90
CA GLY A 58 6.13 -9.09 -3.54
C GLY A 58 5.23 -10.14 -4.20
N MET A 59 4.19 -10.58 -3.50
CA MET A 59 3.20 -11.52 -4.05
C MET A 59 2.43 -10.92 -5.23
N MET A 60 1.99 -9.66 -5.14
CA MET A 60 1.30 -8.99 -6.24
C MET A 60 2.23 -8.75 -7.44
N ALA A 61 3.49 -8.39 -7.22
CA ALA A 61 4.49 -8.21 -8.27
C ALA A 61 4.79 -9.52 -9.00
N ALA A 62 4.93 -10.63 -8.26
CA ALA A 62 5.09 -11.97 -8.84
C ALA A 62 3.91 -12.35 -9.75
N GLN A 63 2.69 -12.15 -9.26
CA GLN A 63 1.48 -12.40 -10.05
C GLN A 63 1.39 -11.47 -11.26
N LEU A 64 1.79 -10.20 -11.12
CA LEU A 64 1.79 -9.23 -12.21
C LEU A 64 2.72 -9.68 -13.34
N VAL A 65 3.96 -10.07 -13.00
CA VAL A 65 4.94 -10.60 -13.96
C VAL A 65 4.42 -11.88 -14.62
N ALA A 66 3.87 -12.82 -13.85
CA ALA A 66 3.33 -14.07 -14.38
C ALA A 66 2.14 -13.85 -15.32
N CYS A 67 1.16 -13.03 -14.92
CA CYS A 67 -0.02 -12.72 -15.73
C CYS A 67 0.36 -11.99 -17.02
N HIS A 68 1.30 -11.05 -16.95
CA HIS A 68 1.80 -10.36 -18.12
C HIS A 68 2.44 -11.34 -19.12
N ASN A 69 3.36 -12.20 -18.66
CA ASN A 69 4.03 -13.17 -19.52
C ASN A 69 3.04 -14.17 -20.14
N ALA A 70 2.08 -14.67 -19.35
CA ALA A 70 1.03 -15.56 -19.85
C ALA A 70 0.12 -14.88 -20.88
N ALA A 71 -0.22 -13.60 -20.70
CA ALA A 71 -0.97 -12.83 -21.69
C ALA A 71 -0.19 -12.68 -22.99
N MET A 72 1.11 -12.34 -22.91
CA MET A 72 1.99 -12.21 -24.07
C MET A 72 2.14 -13.53 -24.82
N GLU A 73 2.24 -14.66 -24.11
CA GLU A 73 2.25 -15.98 -24.73
C GLU A 73 0.93 -16.32 -25.43
N CYS A 74 -0.21 -16.00 -24.81
CA CYS A 74 -1.52 -16.16 -25.45
C CYS A 74 -1.63 -15.32 -26.73
N PHE A 75 -1.17 -14.06 -26.71
CA PHE A 75 -1.13 -13.23 -27.92
C PHE A 75 -0.22 -13.83 -29.00
N ARG A 76 0.96 -14.33 -28.62
CA ARG A 76 1.88 -14.99 -29.55
C ARG A 76 1.24 -16.23 -30.21
N ARG A 77 0.54 -17.07 -29.43
CA ARG A 77 -0.17 -18.26 -29.94
C ARG A 77 -1.35 -17.90 -30.84
N ALA A 78 -2.06 -16.81 -30.54
CA ALA A 78 -3.16 -16.33 -31.36
C ALA A 78 -2.69 -15.75 -32.71
N ALA A 79 -1.49 -15.16 -32.74
CA ALA A 79 -0.90 -14.55 -33.92
C ALA A 79 -0.23 -15.56 -34.89
N HIS A 80 -0.18 -16.85 -34.55
CA HIS A 80 0.47 -17.85 -35.38
C HIS A 80 -0.28 -18.03 -36.72
N PRO A 81 0.38 -17.92 -37.89
CA PRO A 81 -0.30 -17.91 -39.20
C PRO A 81 -1.15 -19.16 -39.50
N ALA A 82 -0.71 -20.33 -39.03
CA ALA A 82 -1.45 -21.59 -39.20
C ALA A 82 -2.51 -21.86 -38.12
N GLN A 83 -2.83 -20.87 -37.28
CA GLN A 83 -3.71 -21.09 -36.13
C GLN A 83 -5.17 -21.27 -36.55
N LYS A 84 -5.83 -22.27 -35.96
CA LYS A 84 -7.27 -22.51 -36.19
C LYS A 84 -8.11 -21.51 -35.41
N GLU A 85 -9.21 -21.03 -36.02
CA GLU A 85 -10.08 -20.01 -35.43
C GLU A 85 -10.55 -20.31 -33.98
N PRO A 86 -11.01 -21.53 -33.62
CA PRO A 86 -11.39 -21.82 -32.25
C PRO A 86 -10.25 -21.61 -31.24
N VAL A 87 -9.04 -22.04 -31.60
CA VAL A 87 -7.83 -21.91 -30.76
C VAL A 87 -7.37 -20.46 -30.71
N ARG A 88 -7.46 -19.73 -31.83
CA ARG A 88 -7.15 -18.30 -31.90
C ARG A 88 -8.07 -17.49 -30.98
N ALA A 89 -9.39 -17.70 -31.09
CA ALA A 89 -10.38 -17.03 -30.27
C ALA A 89 -10.18 -17.32 -28.77
N GLU A 90 -9.91 -18.58 -28.41
CA GLU A 90 -9.66 -18.96 -27.03
C GLU A 90 -8.42 -18.26 -26.45
N ASN A 91 -7.30 -18.25 -27.17
CA ASN A 91 -6.08 -17.55 -26.73
C ASN A 91 -6.32 -16.05 -26.56
N LEU A 92 -7.05 -15.39 -27.48
CA LEU A 92 -7.41 -13.98 -27.33
C LEU A 92 -8.29 -13.72 -26.11
N ALA A 93 -9.21 -14.64 -25.80
CA ALA A 93 -10.06 -14.54 -24.60
C ALA A 93 -9.26 -14.71 -23.29
N HIS A 94 -8.31 -15.65 -23.25
CA HIS A 94 -7.39 -15.81 -22.11
C HIS A 94 -6.49 -14.58 -21.95
N ALA A 95 -5.89 -14.10 -23.05
CA ALA A 95 -5.06 -12.90 -23.05
C ALA A 95 -5.83 -11.68 -22.52
N GLY A 96 -7.07 -11.47 -22.98
CA GLY A 96 -7.92 -10.39 -22.50
C GLY A 96 -8.22 -10.46 -20.99
N ARG A 97 -8.43 -11.66 -20.44
CA ARG A 97 -8.63 -11.87 -19.00
C ARG A 97 -7.38 -11.55 -18.20
N LEU A 98 -6.24 -12.07 -18.63
CA LEU A 98 -4.95 -11.86 -17.96
C LEU A 98 -4.52 -10.39 -18.02
N SER A 99 -4.71 -9.70 -19.14
CA SER A 99 -4.43 -8.26 -19.26
C SER A 99 -5.27 -7.41 -18.30
N ARG A 100 -6.54 -7.76 -18.08
CA ARG A 100 -7.38 -7.08 -17.07
C ARG A 100 -6.90 -7.35 -15.65
N ALA A 101 -6.46 -8.58 -15.35
CA ALA A 101 -5.87 -8.90 -14.05
C ALA A 101 -4.57 -8.10 -13.80
N THR A 102 -3.72 -7.98 -14.83
CA THR A 102 -2.51 -7.14 -14.80
C THR A 102 -2.85 -5.68 -14.46
N ALA A 103 -3.85 -5.08 -15.11
CA ALA A 103 -4.29 -3.72 -14.81
C ALA A 103 -4.79 -3.58 -13.36
N ALA A 104 -5.62 -4.51 -12.88
CA ALA A 104 -6.13 -4.50 -11.51
C ALA A 104 -5.02 -4.65 -10.44
N LEU A 105 -3.96 -5.42 -10.74
CA LEU A 105 -2.78 -5.55 -9.87
C LEU A 105 -1.98 -4.23 -9.80
N VAL A 106 -1.79 -3.55 -10.94
CA VAL A 106 -1.14 -2.22 -10.98
C VAL A 106 -1.93 -1.21 -10.16
N GLU A 107 -3.24 -1.09 -10.37
CA GLU A 107 -4.10 -0.20 -9.59
C GLU A 107 -4.05 -0.51 -8.09
N SER A 108 -3.98 -1.80 -7.73
CA SER A 108 -3.90 -2.22 -6.33
C SER A 108 -2.55 -1.89 -5.70
N LEU A 109 -1.45 -2.01 -6.45
CA LEU A 109 -0.13 -1.58 -6.01
C LEU A 109 -0.08 -0.06 -5.80
N ASP A 110 -0.56 0.72 -6.78
CA ASP A 110 -0.58 2.18 -6.72
C ASP A 110 -1.43 2.69 -5.55
N ARG A 111 -2.61 2.10 -5.37
CA ARG A 111 -3.49 2.41 -4.23
C ARG A 111 -2.80 2.15 -2.90
N ARG A 112 -2.19 0.98 -2.69
CA ARG A 112 -1.47 0.67 -1.45
C ARG A 112 -0.29 1.63 -1.20
N ARG A 113 0.38 2.08 -2.25
CA ARG A 113 1.47 3.06 -2.15
C ARG A 113 0.96 4.47 -1.82
N GLY A 114 -0.25 4.81 -2.26
CA GLY A 114 -0.93 6.07 -1.94
C GLY A 114 -1.62 6.12 -0.57
N GLU A 115 -1.98 4.96 0.00
CA GLU A 115 -2.67 4.85 1.30
C GLU A 115 -1.84 5.36 2.50
N GLY A 116 -0.52 5.52 2.35
CA GLY A 116 0.37 6.10 3.36
C GLY A 116 0.60 7.62 3.23
N ALA A 117 0.12 8.27 2.17
CA ALA A 117 0.26 9.72 2.03
C ALA A 117 -0.77 10.45 2.92
N PRO A 118 -0.38 11.47 3.70
CA PRO A 118 -1.32 12.21 4.53
C PRO A 118 -2.41 12.83 3.64
N LYS A 119 -3.64 12.33 3.79
CA LYS A 119 -4.81 12.91 3.11
C LYS A 119 -5.11 14.24 3.78
N LYS A 120 -4.91 15.35 3.05
CA LYS A 120 -5.38 16.67 3.49
C LYS A 120 -6.91 16.68 3.44
N VAL A 121 -7.56 16.41 4.57
CA VAL A 121 -9.01 16.55 4.72
C VAL A 121 -9.31 18.00 5.11
N ILE A 122 -9.97 18.73 4.21
CA ILE A 122 -10.52 20.06 4.53
C ILE A 122 -11.94 19.84 5.04
N VAL A 123 -12.18 20.09 6.33
CA VAL A 123 -13.51 20.01 6.93
C VAL A 123 -14.22 21.35 6.72
N GLU A 124 -15.25 21.37 5.88
CA GLU A 124 -16.19 22.49 5.80
C GLU A 124 -17.36 22.22 6.76
N HIS A 125 -17.44 22.97 7.87
CA HIS A 125 -18.63 22.97 8.72
C HIS A 125 -19.77 23.72 8.03
N ARG A 126 -20.70 22.99 7.41
CA ARG A 126 -21.96 23.56 6.90
C ARG A 126 -23.05 23.44 7.96
N VAL A 127 -23.54 24.59 8.44
CA VAL A 127 -24.76 24.64 9.25
C VAL A 127 -25.94 24.32 8.32
N VAL A 128 -26.47 23.12 8.42
CA VAL A 128 -27.73 22.75 7.76
C VAL A 128 -28.85 23.31 8.62
N ARG A 129 -29.50 24.38 8.14
CA ARG A 129 -30.75 24.84 8.73
C ARG A 129 -31.84 23.86 8.31
N GLU A 130 -32.44 23.16 9.26
CA GLU A 130 -33.69 22.46 8.99
C GLU A 130 -34.76 23.47 8.56
N PRO A 131 -35.64 23.13 7.61
CA PRO A 131 -36.73 24.01 7.22
C PRO A 131 -37.57 24.31 8.47
N ALA A 132 -37.64 25.59 8.83
CA ALA A 132 -38.40 26.03 9.98
C ALA A 132 -39.87 25.61 9.79
N LEU A 133 -40.36 24.75 10.69
CA LEU A 133 -41.79 24.64 10.95
C LEU A 133 -42.24 26.02 11.44
N ASP A 134 -43.21 26.60 10.74
CA ASP A 134 -43.84 27.86 11.09
C ASP A 134 -44.56 27.70 12.44
N VAL A 135 -43.91 28.17 13.50
CA VAL A 135 -44.52 28.32 14.83
C VAL A 135 -44.58 29.82 15.15
N SER A 136 -45.81 30.32 15.07
CA SER A 136 -46.27 31.64 15.54
C SER A 136 -45.81 31.93 16.98
N PRO A 137 -45.49 33.18 17.36
CA PRO A 137 -44.83 33.47 18.63
C PRO A 137 -45.85 33.49 19.76
N ALA A 138 -46.04 32.34 20.41
CA ALA A 138 -46.76 32.26 21.67
C ALA A 138 -45.83 31.69 22.76
N SER A 139 -45.39 32.59 23.64
CA SER A 139 -44.90 32.33 25.00
C SER A 139 -43.53 31.66 25.14
N ALA A 140 -42.47 32.48 25.25
CA ALA A 140 -41.18 32.03 25.72
C ALA A 140 -41.23 31.63 27.22
N PRO A 141 -40.74 30.44 27.62
CA PRO A 141 -40.53 30.13 29.03
C PRO A 141 -39.33 30.92 29.56
N ARG A 142 -39.48 31.57 30.73
CA ARG A 142 -38.35 32.18 31.45
C ARG A 142 -37.41 31.10 31.97
N ILE A 143 -36.16 31.13 31.54
CA ILE A 143 -35.08 30.31 32.12
C ILE A 143 -34.57 31.02 33.39
N PRO A 144 -34.51 30.38 34.56
CA PRO A 144 -33.88 30.96 35.75
C PRO A 144 -32.36 31.02 35.57
N ALA A 145 -31.73 32.10 36.06
CA ALA A 145 -30.28 32.26 36.01
C ALA A 145 -29.54 31.12 36.75
N PRO A 146 -28.37 30.66 36.25
CA PRO A 146 -27.55 29.66 36.93
C PRO A 146 -26.98 30.23 38.23
N GLN A 147 -27.11 29.46 39.33
CA GLN A 147 -26.48 29.79 40.61
C GLN A 147 -24.96 29.50 40.55
N ALA A 148 -24.17 30.43 41.09
CA ALA A 148 -22.72 30.28 41.19
C ALA A 148 -22.33 29.19 42.21
N PRO A 149 -21.34 28.34 41.92
CA PRO A 149 -20.82 27.38 42.90
C PRO A 149 -19.97 28.09 43.99
N ALA A 150 -20.16 27.65 45.24
CA ALA A 150 -19.49 28.15 46.44
C ALA A 150 -17.98 27.79 46.49
N PRO A 151 -17.14 28.59 47.18
CA PRO A 151 -15.68 28.43 47.18
C PRO A 151 -15.22 27.21 48.00
N HIS A 152 -14.37 26.38 47.38
CA HIS A 152 -13.70 25.25 48.03
C HIS A 152 -12.56 25.75 48.92
N LYS A 153 -12.62 25.47 50.22
CA LYS A 153 -11.54 25.78 51.18
C LYS A 153 -10.32 24.91 50.87
N GLY A 154 -9.17 25.56 50.78
CA GLY A 154 -7.86 24.91 50.65
C GLY A 154 -7.40 24.31 51.97
N ASN A 155 -6.61 23.24 51.88
CA ASN A 155 -5.78 22.77 52.98
C ASN A 155 -4.36 22.56 52.45
N GLY A 156 -3.45 23.41 52.90
CA GLY A 156 -2.03 23.29 52.62
C GLY A 156 -1.36 22.29 53.56
N HIS A 157 -0.29 21.66 53.10
CA HIS A 157 0.82 21.21 53.92
C HIS A 157 2.09 21.31 53.06
N GLY A 158 2.96 22.24 53.42
CA GLY A 158 4.30 22.39 52.86
C GLY A 158 5.36 21.80 53.80
N LYS A 159 6.45 21.35 53.18
CA LYS A 159 7.85 21.20 53.66
C LYS A 159 8.63 20.79 52.39
N GLY A 160 9.56 21.52 51.80
CA GLY A 160 10.53 22.49 52.29
C GLY A 160 11.84 21.75 52.58
N HIS A 161 12.82 21.77 51.67
CA HIS A 161 14.26 21.92 51.96
C HIS A 161 15.10 22.18 50.69
N ALA A 162 16.08 23.07 50.88
CA ALA A 162 16.92 23.85 49.95
C ALA A 162 18.05 23.04 49.27
N LEU A 163 18.38 23.32 47.99
CA LEU A 163 19.51 24.11 47.44
C LEU A 163 20.95 23.63 47.74
N ASN A 164 21.65 23.28 46.65
CA ASN A 164 23.05 23.59 46.28
C ASN A 164 23.20 23.05 44.83
N GLY A 165 23.63 23.76 43.78
CA GLY A 165 24.56 24.87 43.65
C GLY A 165 25.96 24.33 43.36
N HIS A 166 26.37 24.22 42.08
CA HIS A 166 27.73 24.49 41.58
C HIS A 166 27.87 24.29 40.05
N ALA A 167 28.88 24.99 39.53
CA ALA A 167 29.04 25.47 38.16
C ALA A 167 29.66 24.46 37.17
N ALA A 168 29.60 24.85 35.90
CA ALA A 168 30.08 24.21 34.66
C ALA A 168 31.63 24.21 34.52
N PRO A 169 32.21 24.10 33.31
CA PRO A 169 32.07 23.13 32.21
C PRO A 169 33.41 22.40 31.94
N ASN A 170 33.44 21.40 31.04
CA ASN A 170 34.67 21.14 30.28
C ASN A 170 34.38 20.47 28.94
N GLY A 171 34.87 21.09 27.86
CA GLY A 171 34.90 20.50 26.53
C GLY A 171 36.14 19.62 26.34
N ALA A 172 36.08 18.75 25.34
CA ALA A 172 37.21 18.38 24.51
C ALA A 172 36.69 17.64 23.26
N ALA A 173 36.90 18.27 22.12
CA ALA A 173 36.95 17.59 20.83
C ALA A 173 38.09 16.58 20.82
N LEU A 174 38.03 15.58 19.93
CA LEU A 174 39.16 15.15 19.08
C LEU A 174 38.71 14.06 18.09
N ARG A 175 38.79 14.44 16.81
CA ARG A 175 39.13 13.66 15.60
C ARG A 175 38.19 12.57 15.11
#